data_AF-A0AA39CUI9-F1
#
_entry.id   AF-A0AA39CUI9-F1
#
_cell.length_a   1.000
_cell.length_b   1.000
_cell.length_c   1.000
_cell.angle_alpha   90.00
_cell.angle_beta   90.00
_cell.angle_gamma   90.00
#
_symmetry.space_group_name_H-M   'P 1'
#
loop_
_entity.id
_entity.type
_entity.pdbx_description
1 polymer ?
#
loop_
_entity_poly.entity_id
_entity_poly.type
_entity_poly.pdbx_seq_one_letter_code
_entity_poly.pdbx_strand_id
1 'polypeptide(L)'
;MTYYMLSVSYMWKDDKALNIHLAAFRSLAQGYLATNEANDVMSSVVMHRMKSWQALDNYRKQTDLFRQRLQTQSSHQGVPPPHIWKTIPLRHLETVAKSSPALRQLSDLGLLSIELFDVLACLRHIIDNASEGLEGHAIASITRQLKMALLAEPVSDLDIQVGYALISLCYYLGPAFSTKTSRHDGNLPYPQSNSSDEHRDLDDVAQAYINRKLTRCVHDSHIGRNCALWSSILLGSILLQIGRGIDTNRPLSSGMLSEQGLKSKGHIILAATATRLASDTGIAARSQHSAEPRKGQRPPPEPDFEQLGRELVGTAGLCDMWRRSWRNTLRRQREWKEQGQLRVGNPAGLDDDEDKKISTEIEYMVLMEARQSFPVITPLDHPGVEVGEEREIVPSSVEKRDVHLSSDS
;
A
#
# COMPACT_ATOMS: atom_id res chain seq x y z
N MET A 1 26.24 -31.49 7.12
CA MET A 1 26.04 -30.38 8.07
C MET A 1 24.58 -29.93 7.94
N THR A 2 23.77 -30.18 8.96
CA THR A 2 22.32 -29.93 8.94
C THR A 2 22.10 -28.49 9.38
N TYR A 3 21.75 -27.59 8.46
CA TYR A 3 21.46 -26.20 8.80
C TYR A 3 20.08 -26.13 9.45
N TYR A 4 20.05 -25.97 10.77
CA TYR A 4 18.82 -25.63 11.49
C TYR A 4 18.46 -24.18 11.16
N MET A 5 17.61 -24.00 10.14
CA MET A 5 17.01 -22.71 9.87
C MET A 5 16.11 -22.36 11.05
N LEU A 6 16.54 -21.44 11.90
CA LEU A 6 15.74 -20.82 12.95
C LEU A 6 14.52 -20.15 12.29
N SER A 7 13.44 -20.90 12.12
CA SER A 7 12.11 -20.35 11.88
C SER A 7 11.62 -19.77 13.19
N VAL A 8 12.02 -18.54 13.47
CA VAL A 8 11.40 -17.76 14.55
C VAL A 8 9.99 -17.42 14.06
N SER A 9 9.04 -18.32 14.25
CA SER A 9 7.65 -18.12 13.84
C SER A 9 6.84 -17.32 14.88
N TYR A 10 7.52 -16.56 15.74
CA TYR A 10 6.90 -15.89 16.87
C TYR A 10 6.84 -14.38 16.62
N MET A 11 5.66 -13.91 16.19
CA MET A 11 5.30 -12.50 16.30
C MET A 11 5.02 -12.21 17.77
N TRP A 12 6.06 -11.93 18.56
CA TRP A 12 5.88 -11.56 19.97
C TRP A 12 5.11 -10.23 20.03
N LYS A 13 4.10 -10.12 20.91
CA LYS A 13 3.42 -8.83 21.17
C LYS A 13 4.32 -7.80 21.87
N ASP A 14 5.42 -8.23 22.47
CA ASP A 14 6.34 -7.39 23.24
C ASP A 14 7.47 -6.87 22.34
N ASP A 15 7.56 -5.54 22.25
CA ASP A 15 8.61 -4.86 21.48
C ASP A 15 10.00 -5.12 22.05
N LYS A 16 10.16 -5.32 23.37
CA LYS A 16 11.47 -5.63 23.96
C LYS A 16 11.95 -7.02 23.53
N ALA A 17 11.09 -8.03 23.64
CA ALA A 17 11.38 -9.36 23.15
C ALA A 17 11.69 -9.35 21.63
N LEU A 18 10.87 -8.64 20.83
CA LEU A 18 11.12 -8.51 19.40
C LEU A 18 12.52 -7.91 19.14
N ASN A 19 12.87 -6.81 19.81
CA ASN A 19 14.16 -6.15 19.62
C ASN A 19 15.35 -7.08 19.93
N ILE A 20 15.27 -7.87 21.01
CA ILE A 20 16.32 -8.83 21.38
C ILE A 20 16.46 -9.91 20.30
N HIS A 21 15.34 -10.52 19.88
CA HIS A 21 15.35 -11.55 18.84
C HIS A 21 15.85 -11.03 17.50
N LEU A 22 15.42 -9.82 17.13
CA LEU A 22 15.83 -9.14 15.91
C LEU A 22 17.34 -8.86 15.91
N ALA A 23 17.88 -8.37 17.03
CA ALA A 23 19.32 -8.12 17.18
C ALA A 23 20.13 -9.41 17.07
N ALA A 24 19.70 -10.48 17.76
CA ALA A 24 20.34 -11.80 17.68
C ALA A 24 20.29 -12.37 16.26
N PHE A 25 19.12 -12.31 15.61
CA PHE A 25 18.94 -12.77 14.23
C PHE A 25 19.80 -11.98 13.24
N ARG A 26 19.84 -10.65 13.35
CA ARG A 26 20.70 -9.80 12.50
C ARG A 26 22.17 -10.17 12.62
N SER A 27 22.66 -10.36 13.85
CA SER A 27 24.05 -10.76 14.10
C SER A 27 24.38 -12.10 13.44
N LEU A 28 23.52 -13.11 13.62
CA LEU A 28 23.69 -14.44 13.01
C LEU A 28 23.58 -14.39 11.47
N ALA A 29 22.60 -13.67 10.94
CA ALA A 29 22.39 -13.50 9.50
C ALA A 29 23.60 -12.81 8.85
N GLN A 30 24.14 -11.76 9.46
CA GLN A 30 25.31 -11.06 8.96
C GLN A 30 26.56 -11.96 8.99
N GLY A 31 26.77 -12.72 10.07
CA GLY A 31 27.86 -13.69 10.15
C GLY A 31 27.76 -14.78 9.08
N TYR A 32 26.54 -15.27 8.82
CA TYR A 32 26.28 -16.23 7.75
C TYR A 32 26.58 -15.62 6.36
N LEU A 33 26.06 -14.43 6.06
CA LEU A 33 26.24 -13.77 4.76
C LEU A 33 27.70 -13.36 4.51
N ALA A 34 28.49 -13.10 5.56
CA ALA A 34 29.90 -12.77 5.42
C ALA A 34 30.78 -13.99 5.06
N THR A 35 30.29 -15.21 5.32
CA THR A 35 31.07 -16.46 5.17
C THR A 35 30.61 -17.34 4.01
N ASN A 36 29.43 -17.06 3.43
CA ASN A 36 28.84 -17.84 2.35
C ASN A 36 28.78 -17.00 1.06
N GLU A 37 28.76 -17.67 -0.08
CA GLU A 37 28.67 -17.00 -1.37
C GLU A 37 27.34 -16.24 -1.52
N ALA A 38 27.41 -15.06 -2.16
CA ALA A 38 26.23 -14.21 -2.37
C ALA A 38 25.15 -14.87 -3.25
N ASN A 39 25.55 -15.83 -4.09
CA ASN A 39 24.67 -16.54 -5.02
C ASN A 39 24.07 -17.83 -4.42
N ASP A 40 24.41 -18.18 -3.18
CA ASP A 40 23.80 -19.33 -2.52
C ASP A 40 22.31 -19.07 -2.24
N VAL A 41 21.50 -20.11 -2.46
CA VAL A 41 20.05 -20.09 -2.21
C VAL A 41 19.77 -19.72 -0.76
N MET A 42 20.58 -20.25 0.17
CA MET A 42 20.39 -19.95 1.59
C MET A 42 20.80 -18.52 1.94
N SER A 43 21.85 -17.96 1.32
CA SER A 43 22.19 -16.53 1.43
C SER A 43 21.01 -15.65 1.01
N SER A 44 20.35 -15.98 -0.11
CA SER A 44 19.12 -15.28 -0.54
C SER A 44 18.00 -15.38 0.51
N VAL A 45 17.71 -16.59 1.02
CA VAL A 45 16.68 -16.80 2.06
C VAL A 45 16.97 -15.99 3.33
N VAL A 46 18.23 -15.96 3.76
CA VAL A 46 18.67 -15.20 4.94
C VAL A 46 18.50 -13.69 4.72
N MET A 47 18.90 -13.18 3.55
CA MET A 47 18.68 -11.77 3.18
C MET A 47 17.18 -11.40 3.17
N HIS A 48 16.34 -12.25 2.56
CA HIS A 48 14.90 -12.01 2.53
C HIS A 48 14.30 -11.98 3.93
N ARG A 49 14.62 -12.96 4.78
CA ARG A 49 14.16 -12.97 6.17
C ARG A 49 14.61 -11.73 6.94
N MET A 50 15.86 -11.28 6.75
CA MET A 50 16.36 -10.06 7.38
C MET A 50 15.56 -8.82 6.96
N LYS A 51 15.25 -8.70 5.67
CA LYS A 51 14.36 -7.62 5.16
C LYS A 51 12.97 -7.71 5.77
N SER A 52 12.38 -8.91 5.90
CA SER A 52 11.04 -9.08 6.48
C SER A 52 10.96 -8.63 7.93
N TRP A 53 11.94 -9.03 8.72
CA TRP A 53 12.04 -8.63 10.11
C TRP A 53 12.29 -7.13 10.27
N GLN A 54 13.11 -6.55 9.39
CA GLN A 54 13.34 -5.11 9.38
C GLN A 54 12.08 -4.31 8.99
N ALA A 55 11.30 -4.78 8.01
CA ALA A 55 10.04 -4.15 7.63
C ALA A 55 9.03 -4.16 8.79
N LEU A 56 8.90 -5.29 9.50
CA LEU A 56 8.03 -5.40 10.67
C LEU A 56 8.52 -4.51 11.84
N ASP A 57 9.83 -4.49 12.11
CA ASP A 57 10.43 -3.62 13.13
C ASP A 57 10.18 -2.15 12.83
N ASN A 58 10.40 -1.73 11.58
CA ASN A 58 10.13 -0.37 11.11
C ASN A 58 8.64 -0.02 11.20
N TYR A 59 7.75 -0.95 10.88
CA TYR A 59 6.30 -0.75 11.04
C TYR A 59 5.91 -0.55 12.50
N ARG A 60 6.47 -1.35 13.42
CA ARG A 60 6.16 -1.21 14.86
C ARG A 60 6.70 0.08 15.46
N LYS A 61 7.95 0.44 15.10
CA LYS A 61 8.62 1.67 15.52
C LYS A 61 8.18 2.92 14.77
N GLN A 62 7.38 2.77 13.71
CA GLN A 62 6.92 3.86 12.85
C GLN A 62 8.09 4.62 12.20
N THR A 63 9.12 3.89 11.79
CA THR A 63 10.33 4.47 11.20
C THR A 63 10.02 5.07 9.83
N ASP A 64 10.39 6.34 9.63
CA ASP A 64 10.26 7.06 8.37
C ASP A 64 11.62 7.20 7.67
N LEU A 65 12.04 6.13 6.99
CA LEU A 65 13.34 6.09 6.31
C LEU A 65 13.41 7.08 5.14
N PHE A 66 12.27 7.34 4.48
CA PHE A 66 12.21 8.29 3.36
C PHE A 66 12.56 9.70 3.84
N ARG A 67 11.89 10.18 4.89
CA ARG A 67 12.17 11.51 5.46
C ARG A 67 13.57 11.60 6.05
N GLN A 68 14.05 10.55 6.74
CA GLN A 68 15.44 10.50 7.25
C GLN A 68 16.48 10.60 6.12
N ARG A 69 16.23 9.94 4.98
CA ARG A 69 17.11 10.04 3.81
C ARG A 69 17.05 11.44 3.19
N LEU A 70 15.86 12.04 3.10
CA LEU A 70 15.74 13.42 2.64
C LEU A 70 16.54 14.39 3.52
N GLN A 71 16.48 14.22 4.85
CA GLN A 71 17.24 15.04 5.82
C GLN A 71 18.75 14.90 5.67
N THR A 72 19.24 13.68 5.40
CA THR A 72 20.69 13.44 5.20
C THR A 72 21.19 13.96 3.86
N GLN A 73 20.35 13.92 2.82
CA GLN A 73 20.67 14.48 1.50
C GLN A 73 20.60 16.01 1.48
N SER A 74 19.76 16.64 2.31
CA SER A 74 19.58 18.08 2.37
C SER A 74 20.64 18.82 3.22
N SER A 75 21.90 18.36 3.21
CA SER A 75 23.04 18.91 3.97
C SER A 75 23.36 20.39 3.68
N HIS A 76 22.64 21.04 2.77
CA HIS A 76 22.63 22.49 2.65
C HIS A 76 21.44 23.10 3.41
N GLN A 77 21.78 23.80 4.50
CA GLN A 77 20.92 24.69 5.28
C GLN A 77 20.02 25.54 4.37
N GLY A 78 18.79 25.07 4.12
CA GLY A 78 17.71 25.92 3.67
C GLY A 78 17.13 26.61 4.90
N VAL A 79 17.15 27.94 4.90
CA VAL A 79 16.37 28.76 5.84
C VAL A 79 14.99 28.12 5.97
N PRO A 80 14.51 27.81 7.20
CA PRO A 80 13.19 27.22 7.37
C PRO A 80 12.18 28.11 6.63
N PRO A 81 11.29 27.55 5.79
CA PRO A 81 10.27 28.35 5.16
C PRO A 81 9.56 29.13 6.25
N PRO A 82 9.39 30.46 6.10
CA PRO A 82 8.84 31.29 7.16
C PRO A 82 7.50 30.70 7.58
N HIS A 83 7.36 30.40 8.87
CA HIS A 83 6.08 30.01 9.45
C HIS A 83 5.09 31.15 9.31
N ILE A 84 4.22 31.05 8.33
CA ILE A 84 3.17 32.03 8.11
C ILE A 84 1.89 31.53 8.77
N TRP A 85 1.84 31.64 10.09
CA TRP A 85 0.57 31.57 10.84
C TRP A 85 -0.02 32.96 11.09
N LYS A 86 0.63 34.04 10.62
CA LYS A 86 0.19 35.42 10.91
C LYS A 86 -0.26 36.23 9.69
N THR A 87 0.14 35.87 8.47
CA THR A 87 -0.22 36.64 7.25
C THR A 87 -0.23 35.78 6.00
N ILE A 88 -1.35 35.13 5.67
CA ILE A 88 -1.50 34.41 4.39
C ILE A 88 -1.14 35.37 3.24
N PRO A 89 -0.11 35.11 2.42
CA PRO A 89 0.27 36.02 1.35
C PRO A 89 -0.89 36.18 0.37
N LEU A 90 -1.09 37.37 -0.19
CA LEU A 90 -2.23 37.68 -1.06
C LEU A 90 -2.43 36.65 -2.19
N ARG A 91 -1.34 36.17 -2.79
CA ARG A 91 -1.36 35.10 -3.80
C ARG A 91 -2.05 33.81 -3.34
N HIS A 92 -1.90 33.45 -2.06
CA HIS A 92 -2.53 32.25 -1.51
C HIS A 92 -4.02 32.48 -1.28
N LEU A 93 -4.44 33.69 -0.90
CA LEU A 93 -5.86 34.01 -0.79
C LEU A 93 -6.58 33.84 -2.13
N GLU A 94 -5.93 34.23 -3.23
CA GLU A 94 -6.47 34.01 -4.58
C GLU A 94 -6.52 32.52 -4.96
N THR A 95 -5.47 31.75 -4.64
CA THR A 95 -5.44 30.30 -4.87
C THR A 95 -6.52 29.59 -4.06
N VAL A 96 -6.65 29.91 -2.77
CA VAL A 96 -7.68 29.40 -1.86
C VAL A 96 -9.06 29.76 -2.39
N ALA A 97 -9.29 31.01 -2.81
CA ALA A 97 -10.58 31.45 -3.34
C ALA A 97 -11.03 30.67 -4.59
N LYS A 98 -10.07 30.28 -5.45
CA LYS A 98 -10.32 29.48 -6.67
C LYS A 98 -10.36 27.97 -6.42
N SER A 99 -9.99 27.52 -5.22
CA SER A 99 -9.92 26.10 -4.87
C SER A 99 -11.31 25.51 -4.58
N SER A 100 -11.39 24.18 -4.63
CA SER A 100 -12.62 23.46 -4.26
C SER A 100 -13.06 23.79 -2.83
N PRO A 101 -14.36 23.64 -2.49
CA PRO A 101 -14.84 23.80 -1.12
C PRO A 101 -14.07 22.94 -0.10
N ALA A 102 -13.70 21.72 -0.49
CA ALA A 102 -12.94 20.79 0.34
C ALA A 102 -11.53 21.29 0.65
N LEU A 103 -10.79 21.77 -0.37
CA LEU A 103 -9.44 22.33 -0.19
C LEU A 103 -9.48 23.59 0.68
N ARG A 104 -10.48 24.45 0.48
CA ARG A 104 -10.70 25.62 1.34
C ARG A 104 -10.92 25.22 2.79
N GLN A 105 -11.80 24.25 3.05
CA GLN A 105 -12.03 23.75 4.41
C GLN A 105 -10.77 23.16 5.06
N LEU A 106 -9.93 22.45 4.30
CA LEU A 106 -8.65 21.95 4.82
C LEU A 106 -7.71 23.09 5.23
N SER A 107 -7.64 24.15 4.43
CA SER A 107 -6.87 25.36 4.73
C SER A 107 -7.44 26.13 5.92
N ASP A 108 -8.76 26.35 5.94
CA ASP A 108 -9.46 27.13 6.98
C ASP A 108 -9.35 26.46 8.36
N LEU A 109 -9.37 25.12 8.39
CA LEU A 109 -9.17 24.34 9.61
C LEU A 109 -7.69 24.14 9.97
N GLY A 110 -6.76 24.67 9.17
CA GLY A 110 -5.31 24.49 9.39
C GLY A 110 -4.86 23.04 9.36
N LEU A 111 -5.57 22.18 8.63
CA LEU A 111 -5.28 20.74 8.55
C LEU A 111 -4.18 20.40 7.55
N LEU A 112 -3.91 21.30 6.60
CA LEU A 112 -2.85 21.17 5.61
C LEU A 112 -1.95 22.40 5.68
N SER A 113 -0.63 22.16 5.66
CA SER A 113 0.39 23.19 5.52
C SER A 113 0.20 23.99 4.22
N ILE A 114 0.56 25.27 4.27
CA ILE A 114 0.45 26.19 3.15
C ILE A 114 1.29 25.68 1.97
N GLU A 115 2.48 25.14 2.25
CA GLU A 115 3.39 24.58 1.25
C GLU A 115 2.76 23.40 0.50
N LEU A 116 2.12 22.47 1.20
CA LEU A 116 1.42 21.36 0.53
C LEU A 116 0.14 21.80 -0.15
N PHE A 117 -0.57 22.78 0.40
CA PHE A 117 -1.74 23.36 -0.25
C PHE A 117 -1.38 23.97 -1.61
N ASP A 118 -0.33 24.80 -1.65
CA ASP A 118 0.17 25.42 -2.88
C ASP A 118 0.56 24.37 -3.91
N VAL A 119 1.30 23.34 -3.48
CA VAL A 119 1.71 22.27 -4.38
C VAL A 119 0.50 21.49 -4.90
N LEU A 120 -0.48 21.19 -4.05
CA LEU A 120 -1.70 20.49 -4.43
C LEU A 120 -2.51 21.30 -5.45
N ALA A 121 -2.61 22.62 -5.27
CA ALA A 121 -3.25 23.54 -6.19
C ALA A 121 -2.50 23.61 -7.54
N CYS A 122 -1.16 23.71 -7.52
CA CYS A 122 -0.34 23.66 -8.72
C CYS A 122 -0.51 22.35 -9.49
N LEU A 123 -0.50 21.22 -8.78
CA LEU A 123 -0.66 19.91 -9.41
C LEU A 123 -2.06 19.73 -10.00
N ARG A 124 -3.10 20.22 -9.33
CA ARG A 124 -4.46 20.25 -9.87
C ARG A 124 -4.54 21.05 -11.16
N HIS A 125 -4.00 22.26 -11.15
CA HIS A 125 -3.95 23.12 -12.33
C HIS A 125 -3.23 22.44 -13.50
N ILE A 126 -2.13 21.75 -13.23
CA ILE A 126 -1.41 20.95 -14.20
C ILE A 126 -2.29 19.83 -14.78
N ILE A 127 -2.94 19.06 -13.93
CA ILE A 127 -3.76 17.92 -14.36
C ILE A 127 -4.96 18.39 -15.19
N ASP A 128 -5.60 19.49 -14.78
CA ASP A 128 -6.76 20.05 -15.47
C ASP A 128 -6.38 20.62 -16.85
N ASN A 129 -5.16 21.14 -17.02
CA ASN A 129 -4.66 21.70 -18.29
C ASN A 129 -3.77 20.75 -19.10
N ALA A 130 -3.72 19.46 -18.73
CA ALA A 130 -2.82 18.49 -19.35
C ALA A 130 -3.07 18.24 -20.86
N SER A 131 -4.19 18.74 -21.41
CA SER A 131 -4.50 18.69 -22.84
C SER A 131 -3.52 19.47 -23.73
N GLU A 132 -2.75 20.42 -23.19
CA GLU A 132 -1.86 21.29 -23.98
C GLU A 132 -0.38 20.85 -24.01
N GLY A 133 -0.11 19.60 -23.61
CA GLY A 133 1.23 19.05 -23.65
C GLY A 133 2.07 19.60 -22.50
N LEU A 134 1.85 19.02 -21.32
CA LEU A 134 2.56 19.38 -20.12
C LEU A 134 4.09 19.22 -20.25
N GLU A 135 4.84 20.10 -19.60
CA GLU A 135 6.29 20.04 -19.55
C GLU A 135 6.72 19.16 -18.37
N GLY A 136 7.45 18.06 -18.62
CA GLY A 136 7.98 17.20 -17.55
C GLY A 136 8.81 17.95 -16.49
N HIS A 137 9.37 19.11 -16.85
CA HIS A 137 10.04 20.03 -15.93
C HIS A 137 9.13 20.55 -14.80
N ALA A 138 7.84 20.77 -15.07
CA ALA A 138 6.88 21.23 -14.06
C ALA A 138 6.66 20.14 -12.98
N ILE A 139 6.52 18.88 -13.39
CA ILE A 139 6.37 17.73 -12.48
C ILE A 139 7.64 17.51 -11.66
N ALA A 140 8.82 17.60 -12.28
CA ALA A 140 10.09 17.50 -11.55
C ALA A 140 10.26 18.64 -10.52
N SER A 141 9.88 19.87 -10.90
CA SER A 141 9.88 21.02 -9.99
C SER A 141 8.94 20.83 -8.80
N ILE A 142 7.72 20.35 -9.05
CA ILE A 142 6.74 20.03 -8.01
C ILE A 142 7.24 18.93 -7.09
N THR A 143 7.80 17.85 -7.65
CA THR A 143 8.34 16.74 -6.85
C THR A 143 9.42 17.23 -5.88
N ARG A 144 10.28 18.15 -6.34
CA ARG A 144 11.28 18.79 -5.48
C ARG A 144 10.63 19.65 -4.40
N GLN A 145 9.60 20.44 -4.73
CA GLN A 145 8.88 21.25 -3.76
C GLN A 145 8.19 20.38 -2.69
N LEU A 146 7.58 19.25 -3.07
CA LEU A 146 7.01 18.28 -2.13
C LEU A 146 8.05 17.73 -1.15
N LYS A 147 9.22 17.32 -1.67
CA LYS A 147 10.33 16.83 -0.83
C LYS A 147 10.77 17.89 0.17
N MET A 148 10.85 19.15 -0.24
CA MET A 148 11.18 20.26 0.66
C MET A 148 10.06 20.56 1.67
N ALA A 149 8.79 20.51 1.27
CA ALA A 149 7.66 20.72 2.17
C ALA A 149 7.61 19.66 3.29
N LEU A 150 7.94 18.40 2.96
CA LEU A 150 8.03 17.31 3.94
C LEU A 150 9.23 17.42 4.89
N LEU A 151 10.23 18.24 4.54
CA LEU A 151 11.38 18.55 5.38
C LEU A 151 11.18 19.78 6.26
N ALA A 152 10.13 20.58 6.03
CA ALA A 152 9.77 21.65 6.94
C ALA A 152 9.51 21.07 8.35
N GLU A 153 9.54 21.88 9.39
CA GLU A 153 9.08 21.51 10.73
C GLU A 153 8.28 22.66 11.32
N PRO A 154 7.10 22.41 11.95
CA PRO A 154 6.45 21.11 12.11
C PRO A 154 5.65 20.70 10.86
N VAL A 155 5.55 19.38 10.62
CA VAL A 155 4.71 18.78 9.56
C VAL A 155 3.70 17.88 10.24
N SER A 156 2.41 18.07 9.94
CA SER A 156 1.37 17.22 10.52
C SER A 156 1.38 15.81 9.95
N ASP A 157 0.72 14.88 10.62
CA ASP A 157 0.56 13.52 10.12
C ASP A 157 -0.21 13.47 8.80
N LEU A 158 -1.17 14.38 8.62
CA LEU A 158 -1.95 14.51 7.39
C LEU A 158 -1.10 15.07 6.25
N ASP A 159 -0.29 16.09 6.52
CA ASP A 159 0.68 16.64 5.56
C ASP A 159 1.60 15.54 5.03
N ILE A 160 2.13 14.68 5.91
CA ILE A 160 3.00 13.57 5.50
C ILE A 160 2.26 12.59 4.57
N GLN A 161 1.02 12.22 4.90
CA GLN A 161 0.23 11.32 4.07
C GLN A 161 -0.09 11.91 2.70
N VAL A 162 -0.55 13.15 2.68
CA VAL A 162 -0.87 13.89 1.45
C VAL A 162 0.39 14.05 0.61
N GLY A 163 1.50 14.48 1.21
CA GLY A 163 2.79 14.64 0.52
C GLY A 163 3.30 13.33 -0.08
N TYR A 164 3.19 12.20 0.62
CA TYR A 164 3.55 10.89 0.08
C TYR A 164 2.67 10.45 -1.09
N ALA A 165 1.35 10.63 -0.99
CA ALA A 165 0.45 10.35 -2.11
C ALA A 165 0.74 11.24 -3.32
N LEU A 166 1.04 12.52 -3.10
CA LEU A 166 1.39 13.48 -4.14
C LEU A 166 2.74 13.18 -4.80
N ILE A 167 3.76 12.77 -4.03
CA ILE A 167 5.05 12.33 -4.59
C ILE A 167 4.83 11.14 -5.51
N SER A 168 4.03 10.16 -5.09
CA SER A 168 3.72 9.01 -5.93
C SER A 168 2.93 9.38 -7.18
N LEU A 169 2.02 10.35 -7.09
CA LEU A 169 1.33 10.89 -8.26
C LEU A 169 2.31 11.59 -9.22
N CYS A 170 3.26 12.36 -8.71
CA CYS A 170 4.27 12.98 -9.55
C CYS A 170 5.14 11.95 -10.27
N TYR A 171 5.57 10.88 -9.59
CA TYR A 171 6.30 9.78 -10.23
C TYR A 171 5.46 9.01 -11.24
N TYR A 172 4.17 8.81 -10.97
CA TYR A 172 3.25 8.18 -11.92
C TYR A 172 3.09 9.01 -13.20
N LEU A 173 3.01 10.33 -13.04
CA LEU A 173 2.83 11.28 -14.12
C LEU A 173 4.13 11.54 -14.91
N GLY A 174 5.29 11.52 -14.25
CA GLY A 174 6.59 11.92 -14.81
C GLY A 174 6.92 11.31 -16.18
N PRO A 175 6.88 9.98 -16.36
CA PRO A 175 7.31 9.37 -17.63
C PRO A 175 6.29 9.58 -18.76
N ALA A 176 5.00 9.75 -18.46
CA ALA A 176 3.99 10.12 -19.46
C ALA A 176 4.23 11.52 -20.05
N PHE A 177 4.96 12.38 -19.33
CA PHE A 177 5.31 13.74 -19.76
C PHE A 177 6.72 13.87 -20.34
N SER A 178 7.58 12.85 -20.17
CA SER A 178 8.93 12.81 -20.75
C SER A 178 8.91 12.27 -22.20
N THR A 179 7.98 11.38 -22.53
CA THR A 179 7.88 10.72 -23.84
C THR A 179 7.03 11.50 -24.85
N LYS A 180 7.34 12.77 -25.09
CA LYS A 180 6.80 13.50 -26.26
C LYS A 180 7.49 13.05 -27.56
N THR A 181 7.17 11.83 -28.05
CA THR A 181 7.40 11.46 -29.47
C THR A 181 6.37 10.50 -30.08
N SER A 182 5.32 10.04 -29.39
CA SER A 182 4.30 9.22 -30.06
C SER A 182 2.88 9.52 -29.56
N ARG A 183 2.13 10.24 -30.41
CA ARG A 183 0.67 10.36 -30.31
C ARG A 183 0.06 9.02 -30.71
N HIS A 184 -0.53 8.29 -29.76
CA HIS A 184 -1.63 7.37 -30.05
C HIS A 184 -2.62 7.27 -28.88
N ASP A 185 -3.89 7.47 -29.24
CA ASP A 185 -5.17 7.13 -28.63
C ASP A 185 -5.29 6.85 -27.11
N GLY A 186 -6.01 7.74 -26.43
CA GLY A 186 -7.16 7.46 -25.53
C GLY A 186 -6.95 6.72 -24.21
N ASN A 187 -5.88 5.95 -24.06
CA ASN A 187 -5.52 5.25 -22.84
C ASN A 187 -4.13 5.69 -22.45
N LEU A 188 -3.97 6.30 -21.27
CA LEU A 188 -2.66 6.67 -20.70
C LEU A 188 -1.70 5.46 -20.85
N PRO A 189 -0.70 5.51 -21.75
CA PRO A 189 0.21 4.40 -21.95
C PRO A 189 1.00 4.19 -20.66
N TYR A 190 1.28 2.92 -20.37
CA TYR A 190 2.01 2.54 -19.18
C TYR A 190 3.42 3.15 -19.19
N PRO A 191 3.80 3.94 -18.18
CA PRO A 191 5.14 4.49 -18.12
C PRO A 191 6.15 3.39 -17.77
N GLN A 192 7.07 3.07 -18.69
CA GLN A 192 8.31 2.37 -18.35
C GLN A 192 9.25 3.40 -17.71
N SER A 193 9.31 3.43 -16.38
CA SER A 193 10.24 4.26 -15.64
C SER A 193 11.66 3.69 -15.83
N ASN A 194 12.56 4.50 -16.38
CA ASN A 194 13.93 4.10 -16.70
C ASN A 194 14.94 4.44 -15.60
N SER A 195 14.52 5.03 -14.46
CA SER A 195 15.44 5.42 -13.40
C SER A 195 15.28 4.52 -12.16
N SER A 196 16.39 3.88 -11.75
CA SER A 196 16.46 3.05 -10.55
C SER A 196 16.12 3.82 -9.27
N ASP A 197 16.33 5.13 -9.28
CA ASP A 197 16.19 5.99 -8.11
C ASP A 197 14.72 6.34 -7.83
N GLU A 198 13.88 6.51 -8.85
CA GLU A 198 12.44 6.78 -8.68
C GLU A 198 11.70 5.59 -8.08
N HIS A 199 12.03 4.37 -8.52
CA HIS A 199 11.48 3.14 -7.92
C HIS A 199 11.88 2.98 -6.46
N ARG A 200 13.13 3.29 -6.13
CA ARG A 200 13.62 3.25 -4.74
C ARG A 200 12.91 4.29 -3.87
N ASP A 201 12.72 5.50 -4.39
CA ASP A 201 11.96 6.54 -3.69
C ASP A 201 10.51 6.14 -3.45
N LEU A 202 9.83 5.57 -4.46
CA LEU A 202 8.48 5.05 -4.31
C LEU A 202 8.39 3.92 -3.28
N ASP A 203 9.36 3.02 -3.24
CA ASP A 203 9.40 1.92 -2.28
C ASP A 203 9.52 2.42 -0.84
N ASP A 204 10.40 3.40 -0.63
CA ASP A 204 10.62 4.04 0.67
C ASP A 204 9.39 4.87 1.10
N VAL A 205 8.78 5.62 0.17
CA VAL A 205 7.53 6.36 0.41
C VAL A 205 6.40 5.41 0.81
N ALA A 206 6.22 4.31 0.06
CA ALA A 206 5.20 3.32 0.35
C ALA A 206 5.42 2.65 1.71
N GLN A 207 6.68 2.30 2.03
CA GLN A 207 7.03 1.73 3.33
C GLN A 207 6.79 2.71 4.47
N ALA A 208 7.22 3.97 4.32
CA ALA A 208 7.00 5.02 5.32
C ALA A 208 5.50 5.23 5.55
N TYR A 209 4.70 5.27 4.48
CA TYR A 209 3.24 5.38 4.56
C TYR A 209 2.60 4.21 5.34
N ILE A 210 3.03 2.98 5.07
CA ILE A 210 2.59 1.79 5.81
C ILE A 210 3.00 1.86 7.29
N ASN A 211 4.24 2.24 7.57
CA ASN A 211 4.79 2.32 8.93
C ASN A 211 4.07 3.33 9.83
N ARG A 212 3.41 4.34 9.23
CA ARG A 212 2.63 5.31 9.98
C ARG A 212 1.34 4.74 10.56
N LYS A 213 1.02 3.46 10.29
CA LYS A 213 -0.15 2.74 10.79
C LYS A 213 -1.41 3.56 10.54
N LEU A 214 -1.99 3.39 9.35
CA LEU A 214 -3.20 4.09 8.87
C LEU A 214 -4.33 4.25 9.90
N THR A 215 -4.31 3.51 11.01
CA THR A 215 -5.14 3.63 12.21
C THR A 215 -5.02 4.93 13.01
N ARG A 216 -3.90 5.68 12.96
CA ARG A 216 -3.76 6.94 13.75
C ARG A 216 -4.35 8.19 13.11
N CYS A 217 -4.76 8.13 11.85
CA CYS A 217 -5.35 9.27 11.15
C CYS A 217 -6.88 9.30 11.30
N VAL A 218 -7.36 9.08 12.53
CA VAL A 218 -8.74 9.42 12.91
C VAL A 218 -8.71 10.92 13.14
N HIS A 219 -8.88 11.67 12.05
CA HIS A 219 -9.15 13.09 12.17
C HIS A 219 -10.58 13.26 12.67
N ASP A 220 -10.76 14.09 13.69
CA ASP A 220 -12.09 14.42 14.20
C ASP A 220 -12.95 15.06 13.09
N SER A 221 -12.30 15.81 12.20
CA SER A 221 -12.94 16.41 11.04
C SER A 221 -13.25 15.38 9.94
N HIS A 222 -14.47 15.45 9.40
CA HIS A 222 -14.87 14.64 8.24
C HIS A 222 -13.96 14.91 7.04
N ILE A 223 -13.58 16.17 6.81
CA ILE A 223 -12.74 16.55 5.68
C ILE A 223 -11.30 16.00 5.79
N GLY A 224 -10.73 15.96 7.00
CA GLY A 224 -9.43 15.33 7.24
C GLY A 224 -9.47 13.83 6.99
N ARG A 225 -10.56 13.15 7.38
CA ARG A 225 -10.77 11.73 7.07
C ARG A 225 -10.88 11.47 5.57
N ASN A 226 -11.64 12.28 4.84
CA ASN A 226 -11.73 12.19 3.37
C ASN A 226 -10.38 12.41 2.70
N CYS A 227 -9.57 13.37 3.20
CA CYS A 227 -8.24 13.63 2.67
C CYS A 227 -7.25 12.46 2.90
N ALA A 228 -7.26 11.87 4.09
CA ALA A 228 -6.48 10.66 4.38
C ALA A 228 -6.94 9.43 3.55
N LEU A 229 -8.26 9.29 3.36
CA LEU A 229 -8.85 8.25 2.52
C LEU A 229 -8.40 8.42 1.05
N TRP A 230 -8.53 9.63 0.50
CA TRP A 230 -8.06 9.95 -0.85
C TRP A 230 -6.57 9.68 -1.00
N SER A 231 -5.73 10.09 -0.04
CA SER A 231 -4.28 9.86 -0.06
C SER A 231 -3.95 8.37 -0.15
N SER A 232 -4.65 7.55 0.65
CA SER A 232 -4.46 6.09 0.68
C SER A 232 -4.90 5.43 -0.62
N ILE A 233 -6.06 5.85 -1.16
CA ILE A 233 -6.59 5.33 -2.43
C ILE A 233 -5.65 5.69 -3.58
N LEU A 234 -5.20 6.95 -3.65
CA LEU A 234 -4.31 7.45 -4.68
C LEU A 234 -2.99 6.70 -4.67
N LEU A 235 -2.30 6.68 -3.53
CA LEU A 235 -1.01 5.99 -3.36
C LEU A 235 -1.13 4.49 -3.66
N GLY A 236 -2.10 3.82 -3.03
CA GLY A 236 -2.27 2.39 -3.19
C GLY A 236 -2.60 1.98 -4.62
N SER A 237 -3.40 2.78 -5.33
CA SER A 237 -3.75 2.52 -6.74
C SER A 237 -2.57 2.76 -7.67
N ILE A 238 -1.79 3.82 -7.45
CA ILE A 238 -0.57 4.09 -8.23
C ILE A 238 0.44 2.97 -8.07
N LEU A 239 0.69 2.51 -6.85
CA LEU A 239 1.62 1.42 -6.58
C LEU A 239 1.20 0.11 -7.25
N LEU A 240 -0.11 -0.19 -7.24
CA LEU A 240 -0.66 -1.34 -7.96
C LEU A 240 -0.54 -1.20 -9.48
N GLN A 241 -0.71 0.01 -9.99
CA GLN A 241 -0.57 0.29 -11.42
C GLN A 241 0.89 0.15 -11.82
N ILE A 242 1.84 0.86 -11.22
CA ILE A 242 3.28 0.75 -11.54
C ILE A 242 3.75 -0.71 -11.44
N GLY A 243 3.31 -1.44 -10.40
CA GLY A 243 3.63 -2.86 -10.22
C GLY A 243 2.96 -3.84 -11.20
N ARG A 244 2.13 -3.40 -12.16
CA ARG A 244 1.50 -4.23 -13.20
C ARG A 244 2.21 -4.15 -14.55
N GLY A 245 3.02 -3.11 -14.80
CA GLY A 245 3.70 -2.90 -16.09
C GLY A 245 4.84 -3.89 -16.38
N ILE A 246 4.88 -5.02 -15.68
CA ILE A 246 6.06 -5.87 -15.53
C ILE A 246 5.73 -7.25 -16.09
N ASP A 247 6.50 -7.65 -17.07
CA ASP A 247 6.38 -8.96 -17.73
C ASP A 247 6.81 -10.07 -16.77
N THR A 248 5.85 -10.83 -16.24
CA THR A 248 6.07 -11.96 -15.35
C THR A 248 6.80 -13.13 -16.02
N ASN A 249 6.96 -13.11 -17.35
CA ASN A 249 7.67 -14.15 -18.09
C ASN A 249 9.19 -13.91 -18.14
N ARG A 250 9.67 -12.76 -17.66
CA ARG A 250 11.11 -12.50 -17.57
C ARG A 250 11.70 -13.20 -16.33
N PRO A 251 12.91 -13.79 -16.45
CA PRO A 251 13.61 -14.36 -15.30
C PRO A 251 13.81 -13.28 -14.22
N LEU A 252 13.60 -13.67 -12.97
CA LEU A 252 13.67 -12.83 -11.75
C LEU A 252 15.07 -12.17 -11.63
N SER A 253 15.27 -11.08 -12.34
CA SER A 253 16.42 -10.20 -12.14
C SER A 253 16.17 -9.31 -10.92
N SER A 254 17.24 -8.79 -10.31
CA SER A 254 17.18 -7.98 -9.08
C SER A 254 16.23 -6.76 -9.17
N GLY A 255 15.90 -6.27 -10.37
CA GLY A 255 14.95 -5.18 -10.59
C GLY A 255 13.47 -5.59 -10.48
N MET A 256 13.10 -6.80 -10.93
CA MET A 256 11.70 -7.28 -10.84
C MET A 256 11.26 -7.51 -9.38
N LEU A 257 12.21 -7.84 -8.51
CA LEU A 257 11.95 -8.08 -7.09
C LEU A 257 11.56 -6.80 -6.33
N SER A 258 12.11 -5.64 -6.69
CA SER A 258 11.69 -4.34 -6.12
C SER A 258 10.29 -3.94 -6.58
N GLU A 259 9.93 -4.27 -7.82
CA GLU A 259 8.67 -3.82 -8.40
C GLU A 259 7.46 -4.68 -7.96
N GLN A 260 7.67 -5.99 -7.72
CA GLN A 260 6.68 -6.85 -7.06
C GLN A 260 6.41 -6.40 -5.60
N GLY A 261 7.39 -5.76 -4.96
CA GLY A 261 7.25 -5.10 -3.66
C GLY A 261 6.24 -3.96 -3.71
N LEU A 262 6.36 -3.05 -4.69
CA LEU A 262 5.42 -1.92 -4.86
C LEU A 262 3.97 -2.38 -4.98
N LYS A 263 3.69 -3.38 -5.81
CA LYS A 263 2.34 -3.95 -5.97
C LYS A 263 1.77 -4.47 -4.64
N SER A 264 2.62 -5.14 -3.87
CA SER A 264 2.26 -5.71 -2.58
C SER A 264 2.00 -4.63 -1.53
N LYS A 265 2.83 -3.58 -1.49
CA LYS A 265 2.64 -2.40 -0.64
C LYS A 265 1.35 -1.64 -0.98
N GLY A 266 1.05 -1.46 -2.27
CA GLY A 266 -0.21 -0.88 -2.72
C GLY A 266 -1.42 -1.68 -2.25
N HIS A 267 -1.33 -3.01 -2.30
CA HIS A 267 -2.36 -3.89 -1.76
C HIS A 267 -2.51 -3.77 -0.24
N ILE A 268 -1.41 -3.71 0.51
CA ILE A 268 -1.42 -3.49 1.98
C ILE A 268 -2.16 -2.20 2.33
N ILE A 269 -1.81 -1.10 1.66
CA ILE A 269 -2.40 0.22 1.92
C ILE A 269 -3.92 0.16 1.71
N LEU A 270 -4.38 -0.32 0.55
CA LEU A 270 -5.80 -0.39 0.24
C LEU A 270 -6.57 -1.36 1.15
N ALA A 271 -5.98 -2.51 1.49
CA ALA A 271 -6.59 -3.47 2.39
C ALA A 271 -6.73 -2.89 3.81
N ALA A 272 -5.70 -2.23 4.32
CA ALA A 272 -5.74 -1.53 5.60
C ALA A 272 -6.81 -0.42 5.61
N THR A 273 -6.90 0.38 4.55
CA THR A 273 -7.94 1.41 4.39
C THR A 273 -9.34 0.80 4.39
N ALA A 274 -9.55 -0.29 3.65
CA ALA A 274 -10.84 -0.98 3.58
C ALA A 274 -11.28 -1.56 4.92
N THR A 275 -10.37 -2.22 5.64
CA THR A 275 -10.65 -2.75 6.98
C THR A 275 -11.04 -1.64 7.94
N ARG A 276 -10.37 -0.48 7.87
CA ARG A 276 -10.70 0.67 8.70
C ARG A 276 -12.09 1.25 8.41
N LEU A 277 -12.45 1.40 7.13
CA LEU A 277 -13.80 1.88 6.77
C LEU A 277 -14.90 0.93 7.27
N ALA A 278 -14.66 -0.39 7.26
CA ALA A 278 -15.61 -1.35 7.82
C ALA A 278 -15.81 -1.16 9.33
N SER A 279 -14.73 -0.87 10.08
CA SER A 279 -14.81 -0.60 11.52
C SER A 279 -15.56 0.70 11.84
N ASP A 280 -15.28 1.78 11.11
CA ASP A 280 -15.90 3.10 11.32
C ASP A 280 -17.42 3.09 11.09
N THR A 281 -17.90 2.25 10.17
CA THR A 281 -19.35 2.09 9.90
C THR A 281 -20.11 1.32 10.99
N GLY A 282 -19.46 0.85 12.05
CA GLY A 282 -20.09 0.10 13.14
C GLY A 282 -20.62 -1.27 12.74
N ILE A 283 -20.40 -1.71 11.49
CA ILE A 283 -20.88 -3.00 10.95
C ILE A 283 -20.16 -4.19 11.64
N ALA A 284 -18.99 -3.96 12.24
CA ALA A 284 -18.22 -4.99 12.95
C ALA A 284 -18.57 -5.13 14.46
N ALA A 285 -19.26 -4.15 15.07
CA ALA A 285 -19.39 -4.05 16.53
C ALA A 285 -20.41 -5.01 17.20
N ARG A 286 -20.91 -6.06 16.51
CA ARG A 286 -22.00 -6.92 17.03
C ARG A 286 -21.77 -8.43 16.99
N SER A 287 -20.52 -8.91 16.92
CA SER A 287 -20.31 -10.36 16.94
C SER A 287 -19.05 -10.79 17.69
N GLN A 288 -19.12 -10.73 19.01
CA GLN A 288 -18.26 -11.52 19.88
C GLN A 288 -18.55 -13.00 19.64
N HIS A 289 -17.49 -13.80 19.48
CA HIS A 289 -17.50 -15.26 19.31
C HIS A 289 -17.92 -15.78 17.91
N SER A 290 -16.96 -15.89 17.00
CA SER A 290 -16.77 -17.15 16.24
C SER A 290 -15.53 -17.06 15.34
N ALA A 291 -14.69 -18.08 15.39
CA ALA A 291 -13.56 -18.32 14.48
C ALA A 291 -14.00 -18.87 13.11
N GLU A 292 -15.31 -18.97 12.85
CA GLU A 292 -15.83 -19.31 11.53
C GLU A 292 -15.95 -18.07 10.62
N PRO A 293 -15.58 -18.19 9.33
CA PRO A 293 -15.87 -17.15 8.36
C PRO A 293 -17.39 -17.07 8.21
N ARG A 294 -18.02 -16.09 8.88
CA ARG A 294 -19.45 -15.86 8.72
C ARG A 294 -19.74 -15.56 7.25
N LYS A 295 -20.43 -16.49 6.59
CA LYS A 295 -21.18 -16.26 5.35
C LYS A 295 -22.14 -15.09 5.60
N GLY A 296 -21.72 -13.87 5.31
CA GLY A 296 -22.55 -12.67 5.54
C GLY A 296 -21.81 -11.40 5.95
N GLN A 297 -20.48 -11.40 6.13
CA GLN A 297 -19.76 -10.15 6.33
C GLN A 297 -19.87 -9.30 5.05
N ARG A 298 -20.66 -8.23 5.12
CA ARG A 298 -20.83 -7.31 3.98
C ARG A 298 -19.45 -6.74 3.61
N PRO A 299 -19.14 -6.62 2.31
CA PRO A 299 -17.91 -5.95 1.90
C PRO A 299 -17.88 -4.53 2.47
N PRO A 300 -16.69 -3.99 2.78
CA PRO A 300 -16.57 -2.59 3.17
C PRO A 300 -17.23 -1.69 2.11
N PRO A 301 -17.85 -0.58 2.53
CA PRO A 301 -18.50 0.32 1.59
C PRO A 301 -17.50 0.79 0.54
N GLU A 302 -17.95 0.86 -0.71
CA GLU A 302 -17.17 1.48 -1.78
C GLU A 302 -17.15 3.00 -1.54
N PRO A 303 -15.97 3.65 -1.45
CA PRO A 303 -15.88 5.11 -1.37
C PRO A 303 -16.53 5.78 -2.59
N ASP A 304 -17.09 6.97 -2.39
CA ASP A 304 -17.51 7.83 -3.52
C ASP A 304 -16.26 8.43 -4.17
N PHE A 305 -15.67 7.69 -5.12
CA PHE A 305 -14.43 8.08 -5.78
C PHE A 305 -14.59 9.36 -6.60
N GLU A 306 -15.76 9.59 -7.20
CA GLU A 306 -16.09 10.79 -7.96
C GLU A 306 -16.11 12.02 -7.06
N GLN A 307 -16.74 11.92 -5.89
CA GLN A 307 -16.73 12.99 -4.90
C GLN A 307 -15.30 13.26 -4.42
N LEU A 308 -14.55 12.23 -3.99
CA LEU A 308 -13.17 12.37 -3.53
C LEU A 308 -12.27 13.01 -4.59
N GLY A 309 -12.41 12.60 -5.86
CA GLY A 309 -11.64 13.15 -6.98
C GLY A 309 -11.97 14.61 -7.25
N ARG A 310 -13.25 14.99 -7.26
CA ARG A 310 -13.68 16.40 -7.45
C ARG A 310 -13.23 17.31 -6.32
N GLU A 311 -13.33 16.82 -5.08
CA GLU A 311 -12.98 17.55 -3.87
C GLU A 311 -11.49 17.85 -3.78
N LEU A 312 -10.63 16.91 -4.16
CA LEU A 312 -9.18 17.04 -4.04
C LEU A 312 -8.54 17.12 -5.42
N VAL A 313 -7.92 16.03 -5.86
CA VAL A 313 -7.33 15.89 -7.20
C VAL A 313 -7.71 14.52 -7.75
N GLY A 314 -8.52 14.50 -8.79
CA GLY A 314 -8.92 13.29 -9.49
C GLY A 314 -9.56 13.62 -10.84
N THR A 315 -9.08 12.97 -11.89
CA THR A 315 -9.73 12.94 -13.21
C THR A 315 -10.63 11.72 -13.28
N ALA A 316 -11.55 11.68 -14.27
CA ALA A 316 -12.38 10.48 -14.50
C ALA A 316 -11.53 9.21 -14.63
N GLY A 317 -10.43 9.27 -15.39
CA GLY A 317 -9.50 8.15 -15.55
C GLY A 317 -8.82 7.71 -14.23
N LEU A 318 -8.44 8.67 -13.37
CA LEU A 318 -7.90 8.35 -12.05
C LEU A 318 -8.95 7.71 -11.15
N CYS A 319 -10.18 8.25 -11.12
CA CYS A 319 -11.28 7.68 -10.33
C CYS A 319 -11.62 6.24 -10.76
N ASP A 320 -11.62 5.96 -12.08
CA ASP A 320 -11.82 4.61 -12.59
C ASP A 320 -10.67 3.66 -12.26
N MET A 321 -9.43 4.15 -12.28
CA MET A 321 -8.27 3.40 -11.79
C MET A 321 -8.41 3.06 -10.30
N TRP A 322 -8.81 4.02 -9.47
CA TRP A 322 -9.02 3.84 -8.03
C TRP A 322 -10.08 2.79 -7.74
N ARG A 323 -11.24 2.91 -8.39
CA ARG A 323 -12.34 1.95 -8.31
C ARG A 323 -11.91 0.52 -8.66
N ARG A 324 -11.21 0.35 -9.80
CA ARG A 324 -10.71 -0.96 -10.20
C ARG A 324 -9.70 -1.53 -9.20
N SER A 325 -8.80 -0.69 -8.71
CA SER A 325 -7.76 -1.09 -7.73
C SER A 325 -8.36 -1.51 -6.39
N TRP A 326 -9.36 -0.76 -5.93
CA TRP A 326 -10.14 -1.06 -4.73
C TRP A 326 -10.84 -2.40 -4.82
N ARG A 327 -11.68 -2.61 -5.85
CA ARG A 327 -12.45 -3.85 -6.02
C ARG A 327 -11.55 -5.08 -6.16
N ASN A 328 -10.45 -4.96 -6.92
CA ASN A 328 -9.48 -6.04 -7.05
C ASN A 328 -8.79 -6.37 -5.71
N THR A 329 -8.48 -5.35 -4.91
CA THR A 329 -7.92 -5.55 -3.57
C THR A 329 -8.89 -6.30 -2.67
N LEU A 330 -10.16 -5.90 -2.62
CA LEU A 330 -11.17 -6.55 -1.80
C LEU A 330 -11.42 -8.01 -2.22
N ARG A 331 -11.47 -8.27 -3.53
CA ARG A 331 -11.61 -9.63 -4.07
C ARG A 331 -10.46 -10.51 -3.61
N ARG A 332 -9.24 -10.04 -3.79
CA ARG A 332 -8.02 -10.78 -3.39
C ARG A 332 -7.97 -11.03 -1.88
N GLN A 333 -8.32 -10.02 -1.08
CA GLN A 333 -8.41 -10.18 0.37
C GLN A 333 -9.40 -11.27 0.76
N ARG A 334 -10.56 -11.34 0.11
CA ARG A 334 -11.55 -12.39 0.33
C ARG A 334 -10.99 -13.77 -0.04
N GLU A 335 -10.40 -13.91 -1.22
CA GLU A 335 -9.78 -15.16 -1.68
C GLU A 335 -8.72 -15.66 -0.70
N TRP A 336 -7.87 -14.77 -0.17
CA TRP A 336 -6.86 -15.13 0.82
C TRP A 336 -7.45 -15.58 2.16
N LYS A 337 -8.58 -14.99 2.57
CA LYS A 337 -9.31 -15.43 3.77
C LYS A 337 -9.91 -16.82 3.56
N GLU A 338 -10.54 -17.06 2.41
CA GLU A 338 -11.14 -18.34 2.04
C GLU A 338 -10.11 -19.46 1.92
N GLN A 339 -8.93 -19.16 1.37
CA GLN A 339 -7.81 -20.10 1.25
C GLN A 339 -7.00 -20.29 2.54
N GLY A 340 -7.37 -19.60 3.63
CA GLY A 340 -6.65 -19.68 4.91
C GLY A 340 -5.25 -19.05 4.91
N GLN A 341 -4.86 -18.35 3.85
CA GLN A 341 -3.54 -17.72 3.70
C GLN A 341 -3.30 -16.58 4.70
N LEU A 342 -4.38 -15.97 5.20
CA LEU A 342 -4.36 -14.96 6.27
C LEU A 342 -4.42 -15.55 7.68
N ARG A 343 -4.58 -16.87 7.81
CA ARG A 343 -4.67 -17.57 9.11
C ARG A 343 -3.35 -18.18 9.57
N VAL A 344 -2.44 -18.50 8.65
CA VAL A 344 -1.14 -19.15 8.97
C VAL A 344 -0.16 -18.12 9.51
N GLY A 345 0.10 -18.11 10.82
CA GLY A 345 1.08 -17.22 11.45
C GLY A 345 0.53 -15.90 12.00
N ASN A 346 -0.80 -15.74 12.01
CA ASN A 346 -1.46 -14.67 12.77
C ASN A 346 -1.26 -14.97 14.28
N PRO A 347 -0.59 -14.10 15.06
CA PRO A 347 -0.43 -14.34 16.49
C PRO A 347 -1.81 -14.35 17.14
N ALA A 348 -2.29 -15.53 17.49
CA ALA A 348 -3.50 -15.70 18.28
C ALA A 348 -3.29 -14.99 19.63
N GLY A 349 -3.85 -13.78 19.74
CA GLY A 349 -3.91 -13.07 21.00
C GLY A 349 -5.13 -13.52 21.78
N LEU A 350 -4.95 -13.84 23.07
CA LEU A 350 -6.03 -14.13 24.01
C LEU A 350 -6.89 -12.90 24.40
N ASP A 351 -6.63 -11.72 23.80
CA ASP A 351 -7.37 -10.49 24.08
C ASP A 351 -8.00 -9.95 22.79
N ASP A 352 -9.33 -10.09 22.70
CA ASP A 352 -10.22 -9.71 21.61
C ASP A 352 -10.52 -8.20 21.57
N ASP A 353 -9.50 -7.34 21.50
CA ASP A 353 -9.73 -5.96 21.05
C ASP A 353 -9.72 -5.94 19.51
N GLU A 354 -10.83 -5.53 18.88
CA GLU A 354 -10.97 -5.43 17.41
C GLU A 354 -9.86 -4.57 16.78
N ASP A 355 -9.45 -3.47 17.42
CA ASP A 355 -8.33 -2.63 16.95
C ASP A 355 -6.99 -3.39 16.95
N LYS A 356 -6.78 -4.30 17.92
CA LYS A 356 -5.59 -5.16 17.95
C LYS A 356 -5.63 -6.22 16.87
N LYS A 357 -6.82 -6.73 16.51
CA LYS A 357 -7.01 -7.71 15.42
C LYS A 357 -6.69 -7.13 14.05
N ILE A 358 -7.14 -5.90 13.78
CA ILE A 358 -6.83 -5.17 12.53
C ILE A 358 -5.34 -4.91 12.41
N SER A 359 -4.70 -4.45 13.50
CA SER A 359 -3.25 -4.25 13.53
C SER A 359 -2.49 -5.54 13.22
N THR A 360 -3.00 -6.68 13.67
CA THR A 360 -2.33 -7.97 13.50
C THR A 360 -2.41 -8.51 12.07
N GLU A 361 -3.55 -8.36 11.38
CA GLU A 361 -3.70 -8.73 9.97
C GLU A 361 -2.74 -7.91 9.08
N ILE A 362 -2.62 -6.61 9.35
CA ILE A 362 -1.69 -5.74 8.62
C ILE A 362 -0.24 -6.06 8.93
N GLU A 363 0.14 -6.32 10.19
CA GLU A 363 1.49 -6.77 10.53
C GLU A 363 1.88 -8.05 9.80
N TYR A 364 0.95 -9.01 9.72
CA TYR A 364 1.16 -10.23 8.95
C TYR A 364 1.37 -9.94 7.46
N MET A 365 0.56 -9.05 6.87
CA MET A 365 0.74 -8.64 5.49
C MET A 365 2.09 -7.96 5.24
N VAL A 366 2.56 -7.07 6.13
CA VAL A 366 3.89 -6.44 6.03
C VAL A 366 4.99 -7.49 6.05
N LEU A 367 4.87 -8.49 6.93
CA LEU A 367 5.83 -9.58 7.02
C LEU A 367 5.83 -10.45 5.75
N MET A 368 4.65 -10.73 5.16
CA MET A 368 4.53 -11.49 3.92
C MET A 368 5.05 -10.73 2.69
N GLU A 369 4.87 -9.41 2.66
CA GLU A 369 5.41 -8.53 1.62
C GLU A 369 6.91 -8.65 1.51
N ALA A 370 7.58 -8.47 2.65
CA ALA A 370 9.03 -8.41 2.68
C ALA A 370 9.68 -9.80 2.61
N ARG A 371 8.88 -10.89 2.70
CA ARG A 371 9.27 -12.26 2.30
C ARG A 371 9.07 -12.51 0.80
N GLN A 372 8.47 -11.56 0.09
CA GLN A 372 8.02 -11.70 -1.30
C GLN A 372 7.11 -12.91 -1.51
N SER A 373 6.40 -13.31 -0.45
CA SER A 373 5.60 -14.53 -0.41
C SER A 373 4.12 -14.26 -0.68
N PHE A 374 3.77 -13.08 -1.18
CA PHE A 374 2.40 -12.84 -1.62
C PHE A 374 2.12 -13.59 -2.92
N PRO A 375 0.98 -14.31 -3.01
CA PRO A 375 0.59 -15.01 -4.23
C PRO A 375 0.66 -14.07 -5.43
N VAL A 376 1.35 -14.45 -6.51
CA VAL A 376 1.40 -13.64 -7.73
C VAL A 376 -0.03 -13.45 -8.25
N ILE A 377 -0.43 -12.20 -8.57
CA ILE A 377 -1.70 -11.96 -9.27
C ILE A 377 -1.48 -12.32 -10.72
N THR A 378 -1.80 -13.54 -11.11
CA THR A 378 -2.19 -13.81 -12.49
C THR A 378 -3.66 -13.42 -12.62
N PRO A 379 -4.03 -12.48 -13.52
CA PRO A 379 -5.43 -12.38 -13.90
C PRO A 379 -5.86 -13.76 -14.41
N LEU A 380 -7.00 -14.25 -13.92
CA LEU A 380 -7.69 -15.38 -14.54
C LEU A 380 -8.08 -14.93 -15.95
N ASP A 381 -7.19 -15.11 -16.91
CA ASP A 381 -7.62 -15.36 -18.28
C ASP A 381 -8.40 -16.66 -18.19
N HIS A 382 -9.72 -16.58 -18.23
CA HIS A 382 -10.53 -17.73 -18.59
C HIS A 382 -10.18 -18.06 -20.04
N PRO A 383 -9.41 -19.14 -20.32
CA PRO A 383 -9.38 -19.63 -21.68
C PRO A 383 -10.79 -20.16 -21.96
N GLY A 384 -11.32 -19.83 -23.14
CA GLY A 384 -12.69 -20.14 -23.53
C GLY A 384 -13.15 -21.52 -23.08
N VAL A 385 -14.16 -21.53 -22.20
CA VAL A 385 -15.06 -22.67 -22.11
C VAL A 385 -15.96 -22.53 -23.34
N GLU A 386 -15.54 -23.17 -24.43
CA GLU A 386 -16.51 -23.62 -25.42
C GLU A 386 -17.46 -24.57 -24.69
N VAL A 387 -18.75 -24.22 -24.71
CA VAL A 387 -19.83 -25.05 -24.18
C VAL A 387 -19.92 -26.29 -25.05
N GLY A 388 -19.16 -27.33 -24.67
CA GLY A 388 -19.29 -28.67 -25.21
C GLY A 388 -20.50 -29.36 -24.61
N GLU A 389 -21.37 -29.85 -25.49
CA GLU A 389 -22.65 -30.51 -25.22
C GLU A 389 -22.61 -31.53 -24.07
N GLU A 390 -23.59 -31.41 -23.16
CA GLU A 390 -23.91 -32.42 -22.15
C GLU A 390 -24.26 -33.75 -22.83
N ARG A 391 -23.48 -34.80 -22.54
CA ARG A 391 -23.98 -36.18 -22.63
C ARG A 391 -24.22 -36.72 -21.23
N GLU A 392 -25.50 -36.86 -20.93
CA GLU A 392 -26.07 -37.57 -19.80
C GLU A 392 -25.51 -39.00 -19.71
N ILE A 393 -24.88 -39.35 -18.59
CA ILE A 393 -24.56 -40.73 -18.23
C ILE A 393 -25.33 -41.05 -16.95
N VAL A 394 -26.31 -41.96 -17.09
CA VAL A 394 -27.12 -42.54 -16.03
C VAL A 394 -26.25 -43.40 -15.11
N PRO A 395 -26.35 -43.31 -13.76
CA PRO A 395 -25.62 -44.19 -12.87
C PRO A 395 -26.33 -45.53 -12.65
N SER A 396 -25.61 -46.63 -12.90
CA SER A 396 -26.05 -47.98 -12.57
C SER A 396 -25.92 -48.25 -11.07
N SER A 397 -27.00 -48.74 -10.49
CA SER A 397 -27.12 -49.32 -9.14
C SER A 397 -26.07 -50.39 -8.85
N VAL A 398 -25.37 -50.29 -7.72
CA VAL A 398 -24.61 -51.40 -7.13
C VAL A 398 -25.03 -51.64 -5.68
N GLU A 399 -25.31 -52.93 -5.45
CA GLU A 399 -25.79 -53.66 -4.28
C GLU A 399 -25.14 -53.32 -2.93
N LYS A 400 -26.00 -53.27 -1.90
CA LYS A 400 -25.64 -53.40 -0.49
C LYS A 400 -25.29 -54.87 -0.21
N ARG A 401 -24.13 -55.12 0.42
CA ARG A 401 -23.85 -56.38 1.11
C ARG A 401 -23.88 -56.14 2.61
N ASP A 402 -24.78 -56.85 3.27
CA ASP A 402 -24.87 -56.98 4.72
C ASP A 402 -23.73 -57.84 5.24
N VAL A 403 -23.08 -57.38 6.32
CA VAL A 403 -22.11 -58.17 7.10
C VAL A 403 -22.77 -58.57 8.41
N HIS A 404 -23.05 -59.86 8.56
CA HIS A 404 -23.45 -60.49 9.81
C HIS A 404 -22.22 -60.63 10.73
N LEU A 405 -22.35 -60.14 11.97
CA LEU A 405 -21.45 -60.43 13.08
C LEU A 405 -22.03 -61.60 13.88
N SER A 406 -21.34 -62.73 13.92
CA SER A 406 -21.60 -63.81 14.87
C SER A 406 -20.80 -63.58 16.16
N SER A 407 -21.50 -63.49 17.28
CA SER A 407 -20.96 -63.54 18.63
C SER A 407 -20.92 -64.98 19.12
N ASP A 408 -19.73 -65.48 19.49
CA ASP A 408 -19.57 -66.62 20.38
C ASP A 408 -18.98 -66.12 21.71
N SER A 409 -19.82 -66.10 22.74
CA SER A 409 -19.55 -66.31 24.18
C SER A 409 -20.89 -66.32 24.92
#